data_AF-A0A2G4T8A9-F1
#
_entry.id   AF-A0A2G4T8A9-F1
#
_cell.length_a   1.000
_cell.length_b   1.000
_cell.length_c   1.000
_cell.angle_alpha   90.00
_cell.angle_beta   90.00
_cell.angle_gamma   90.00
#
_symmetry.space_group_name_H-M   'P 1'
#
loop_
_entity.id
_entity.type
_entity.pdbx_description
1 polymer ?
#
loop_
_entity_poly.entity_id
_entity_poly.type
_entity_poly.pdbx_seq_one_letter_code
_entity_poly.pdbx_strand_id
1 'polypeptide(L)'
;MIKFRLDPFPQFTELVYRSLLNARFLIFSTVVAKITLDKLYKYAVIINPLGYDENGEAMLDILEYQSPSSPNDVFYALNSYGPKGRQAYLTYLFYDVIFVLSRTIPITVLCSYAYKKAPEAIRPGVWIPMLNAAVDLVESFLIFVLLNIFPTRVESLEWLTVYVIQLKWLTFKTTMAILFIALFVAIYYGFHGLLADSVLMDKDRAAARDNIQNVLQKSAARRAAAATGDKKDS
;
A
#
# COMPACT_ATOMS: atom_id res chain seq x y z
N MET A 1 -26.13 7.95 -16.98
CA MET A 1 -24.75 8.34 -17.34
C MET A 1 -23.81 7.59 -16.40
N ILE A 2 -23.11 6.57 -16.88
CA ILE A 2 -22.16 5.79 -16.05
C ILE A 2 -21.00 6.74 -15.71
N LYS A 3 -20.86 7.14 -14.45
CA LYS A 3 -19.69 7.90 -13.99
C LYS A 3 -18.49 6.95 -14.07
N PHE A 4 -17.61 7.17 -15.03
CA PHE A 4 -16.35 6.44 -15.15
C PHE A 4 -15.56 6.54 -13.84
N ARG A 5 -15.14 5.40 -13.30
CA ARG A 5 -14.37 5.29 -12.06
C ARG A 5 -13.37 4.16 -12.19
N LEU A 6 -12.10 4.44 -11.87
CA LEU A 6 -11.03 3.43 -11.86
C LEU A 6 -11.21 2.39 -10.74
N ASP A 7 -11.85 2.76 -9.63
CA ASP A 7 -12.23 1.84 -8.56
C ASP A 7 -13.58 1.17 -8.85
N PRO A 8 -13.61 -0.13 -9.19
CA PRO A 8 -14.84 -0.88 -9.41
C PRO A 8 -15.59 -1.16 -8.09
N PHE A 9 -14.93 -1.10 -6.93
CA PHE A 9 -15.50 -1.47 -5.63
C PHE A 9 -15.29 -0.39 -4.55
N PRO A 10 -15.84 0.82 -4.75
CA PRO A 10 -15.57 1.97 -3.88
C PRO A 10 -16.04 1.80 -2.43
N GLN A 11 -17.16 1.10 -2.22
CA GLN A 11 -17.67 0.83 -0.86
C GLN A 11 -16.74 -0.13 -0.11
N PHE A 12 -16.20 -1.13 -0.81
CA PHE A 12 -15.23 -2.06 -0.26
C PHE A 12 -13.90 -1.35 0.05
N THR A 13 -13.40 -0.52 -0.86
CA THR A 13 -12.22 0.33 -0.64
C THR A 13 -12.36 1.18 0.63
N GLU A 14 -13.48 1.87 0.80
CA GLU A 14 -13.70 2.72 1.97
C GLU A 14 -13.80 1.91 3.27
N LEU A 15 -14.48 0.76 3.25
CA LEU A 15 -14.61 -0.14 4.39
C LEU A 15 -13.24 -0.67 4.84
N VAL A 16 -12.44 -1.17 3.88
CA VAL A 16 -11.10 -1.69 4.13
C VAL A 16 -10.20 -0.58 4.67
N TYR A 17 -10.17 0.58 4.00
CA TYR A 17 -9.36 1.72 4.44
C TYR A 17 -9.67 2.17 5.87
N ARG A 18 -10.96 2.35 6.21
CA ARG A 18 -11.37 2.73 7.58
C ARG A 18 -10.98 1.69 8.62
N SER A 19 -11.11 0.41 8.28
CA SER A 19 -10.74 -0.69 9.19
C SER A 19 -9.23 -0.74 9.44
N LEU A 20 -8.43 -0.39 8.44
CA LEU A 20 -6.96 -0.45 8.49
C LEU A 20 -6.30 0.83 9.02
N LEU A 21 -7.04 1.94 9.20
CA LEU A 21 -6.52 3.24 9.64
C LEU A 21 -6.04 3.30 11.11
N ASN A 22 -6.17 2.22 11.87
CA ASN A 22 -5.71 2.19 13.25
C ASN A 22 -4.17 2.22 13.30
N ALA A 23 -3.60 3.31 13.85
CA ALA A 23 -2.16 3.51 13.92
C ALA A 23 -1.41 2.36 14.63
N ARG A 24 -1.99 1.76 15.67
CA ARG A 24 -1.37 0.63 16.37
C ARG A 24 -1.27 -0.59 15.47
N PHE A 25 -2.32 -0.84 14.68
CA PHE A 25 -2.37 -1.94 13.73
C PHE A 25 -1.41 -1.73 12.56
N LEU A 26 -1.27 -0.50 12.07
CA LEU A 26 -0.32 -0.14 11.01
C LEU A 26 1.13 -0.32 11.45
N ILE A 27 1.48 0.17 12.65
CA ILE A 27 2.82 0.00 13.20
C ILE A 27 3.10 -1.49 13.43
N PHE A 28 2.16 -2.22 14.04
CA PHE A 28 2.30 -3.66 14.28
C PHE A 28 2.51 -4.44 12.97
N SER A 29 1.66 -4.23 11.97
CA SER A 29 1.78 -4.90 10.67
C SER A 29 3.09 -4.57 9.95
N THR A 30 3.55 -3.32 10.01
CA THR A 30 4.84 -2.91 9.44
C THR A 30 6.02 -3.61 10.14
N VAL A 31 6.00 -3.68 11.47
CA VAL A 31 7.05 -4.36 12.25
C VAL A 31 7.04 -5.86 11.97
N VAL A 32 5.87 -6.50 11.94
CA VAL A 32 5.72 -7.92 11.60
C VAL A 32 6.21 -8.18 10.17
N ALA A 33 5.87 -7.34 9.21
CA ALA A 33 6.34 -7.46 7.82
C ALA A 33 7.87 -7.39 7.75
N LYS A 34 8.50 -6.49 8.50
CA LYS A 34 9.96 -6.41 8.53
C LYS A 34 10.61 -7.65 9.17
N ILE A 35 10.11 -8.08 10.33
CA ILE A 35 10.65 -9.27 11.03
C ILE A 35 10.52 -10.51 10.15
N THR A 36 9.37 -10.70 9.51
CA THR A 36 9.13 -11.84 8.63
C THR A 36 10.01 -11.78 7.40
N LEU A 37 10.18 -10.61 6.77
CA LEU A 37 11.12 -10.44 5.67
C LEU A 37 12.54 -10.90 6.02
N ASP A 38 13.05 -10.54 7.20
CA ASP A 38 14.37 -10.99 7.65
C ASP A 38 14.45 -12.52 7.82
N LYS A 39 13.35 -13.16 8.23
CA LYS A 39 13.26 -14.63 8.27
C LYS A 39 13.23 -15.21 6.86
N LEU A 40 12.51 -14.59 5.91
CA LEU A 40 12.45 -15.07 4.52
C LEU A 40 13.85 -15.15 3.91
N TYR A 41 14.65 -14.08 4.00
CA TYR A 41 16.05 -14.11 3.52
C TYR A 41 16.86 -15.23 4.19
N LYS A 42 16.74 -15.38 5.51
CA LYS A 42 17.46 -16.43 6.24
C LYS A 42 17.09 -17.83 5.73
N TYR A 43 15.81 -18.11 5.52
CA TYR A 43 15.36 -19.42 5.05
C TYR A 43 15.62 -19.62 3.55
N ALA A 44 15.55 -18.59 2.71
CA ALA A 44 15.90 -18.66 1.30
C ALA A 44 17.33 -19.19 1.09
N VAL A 45 18.28 -18.71 1.88
CA VAL A 45 19.67 -19.21 1.88
C VAL A 45 19.77 -20.67 2.32
N ILE A 46 18.91 -21.13 3.23
CA ILE A 46 18.90 -22.54 3.66
C ILE A 46 18.29 -23.42 2.55
N ILE A 47 17.28 -22.92 1.83
CA ILE A 47 16.62 -23.61 0.72
C ILE A 47 17.59 -23.75 -0.45
N ASN A 48 18.22 -22.65 -0.83
CA ASN A 48 19.22 -22.58 -1.88
C ASN A 48 20.53 -21.96 -1.34
N PRO A 49 21.49 -22.79 -0.89
CA PRO A 49 22.77 -22.33 -0.37
C PRO A 49 23.65 -21.61 -1.40
N LEU A 50 23.30 -21.64 -2.69
CA LEU A 50 23.99 -20.92 -3.75
C LEU A 50 23.37 -19.53 -4.00
N GLY A 51 22.30 -19.17 -3.30
CA GLY A 51 21.60 -17.89 -3.40
C GLY A 51 22.36 -16.75 -2.70
N TYR A 52 23.60 -16.48 -3.11
CA TYR A 52 24.37 -15.32 -2.71
C TYR A 52 24.73 -14.47 -3.93
N ASP A 53 24.74 -13.15 -3.77
CA ASP A 53 25.14 -12.23 -4.83
C ASP A 53 26.68 -12.16 -4.98
N GLU A 54 27.16 -11.36 -5.94
CA GLU A 54 28.60 -11.15 -6.17
C GLU A 54 29.34 -10.54 -4.96
N ASN A 55 28.60 -9.92 -4.03
CA ASN A 55 29.14 -9.31 -2.81
C ASN A 55 29.07 -10.27 -1.61
N GLY A 56 28.53 -11.49 -1.78
CA GLY A 56 28.32 -12.46 -0.71
C GLY A 56 27.09 -12.19 0.17
N GLU A 57 26.18 -11.34 -0.29
CA GLU A 57 24.92 -11.04 0.40
C GLU A 57 23.83 -12.06 0.03
N ALA A 58 22.99 -12.40 1.00
CA ALA A 58 21.91 -13.36 0.84
C ALA A 58 20.86 -12.87 -0.18
N MET A 59 20.53 -13.71 -1.17
CA MET A 59 19.50 -13.45 -2.17
C MET A 59 18.24 -14.30 -1.96
N LEU A 60 17.09 -13.77 -2.38
CA LEU A 60 15.87 -14.53 -2.54
C LEU A 60 15.92 -15.30 -3.88
N ASP A 61 16.76 -16.32 -3.97
CA ASP A 61 16.89 -17.18 -5.14
C ASP A 61 16.23 -18.54 -4.90
N ILE A 62 14.90 -18.53 -4.95
CA ILE A 62 14.04 -19.71 -4.80
C ILE A 62 12.93 -19.67 -5.86
N LEU A 63 12.18 -20.76 -5.98
CA LEU A 63 11.32 -21.04 -7.15
C LEU A 63 10.43 -19.86 -7.54
N GLU A 64 9.77 -19.21 -6.58
CA GLU A 64 8.88 -18.08 -6.88
C GLU A 64 9.59 -16.84 -7.45
N TYR A 65 10.90 -16.69 -7.23
CA TYR A 65 11.71 -15.58 -7.75
C TYR A 65 12.43 -15.91 -9.06
N GLN A 66 12.40 -17.18 -9.49
CA GLN A 66 13.08 -17.65 -10.70
C GLN A 66 12.24 -17.54 -11.98
N SER A 67 10.99 -17.06 -11.89
CA SER A 67 10.07 -16.90 -13.03
C SER A 67 9.95 -18.17 -13.92
N PRO A 68 9.54 -19.31 -13.35
CA PRO A 68 9.43 -20.57 -14.09
C PRO A 68 8.48 -20.42 -15.29
N SER A 69 8.82 -21.11 -16.38
CA SER A 69 8.09 -21.08 -17.65
C SER A 69 7.46 -22.42 -18.00
N SER A 70 7.93 -23.50 -17.36
CA SER A 70 7.49 -24.87 -17.61
C SER A 70 7.31 -25.67 -16.31
N PRO A 71 6.51 -26.76 -16.33
CA PRO A 71 6.40 -27.70 -15.20
C PRO A 71 7.74 -28.32 -14.80
N ASN A 72 8.61 -28.56 -15.78
CA ASN A 72 9.94 -29.09 -15.54
C ASN A 72 10.78 -28.10 -14.72
N ASP A 73 10.67 -26.79 -14.98
CA ASP A 73 11.37 -25.77 -14.19
C ASP A 73 10.97 -25.86 -12.71
N VAL A 74 9.67 -26.02 -12.43
CA VAL A 74 9.13 -26.20 -11.08
C VAL A 74 9.71 -27.46 -10.43
N PHE A 75 9.60 -28.60 -11.11
CA PHE A 75 10.09 -29.87 -10.57
C PHE A 75 11.60 -29.85 -10.32
N TYR A 76 12.39 -29.34 -11.28
CA TYR A 76 13.84 -29.28 -11.17
C TYR A 76 14.30 -28.33 -10.08
N ALA A 77 13.64 -27.18 -9.90
CA ALA A 77 13.90 -26.29 -8.78
C ALA A 77 13.66 -27.02 -7.45
N LEU A 78 12.49 -27.63 -7.24
CA LEU A 78 12.17 -28.37 -6.01
C LEU A 78 13.10 -29.57 -5.77
N ASN A 79 13.53 -30.23 -6.83
CA ASN A 79 14.49 -31.33 -6.76
C ASN A 79 15.87 -30.83 -6.31
N SER A 80 16.32 -29.70 -6.84
CA SER A 80 17.66 -29.13 -6.59
C SER A 80 17.89 -28.75 -5.11
N TYR A 81 16.84 -28.35 -4.38
CA TYR A 81 16.95 -27.96 -2.97
C TYR A 81 17.27 -29.12 -2.03
N GLY A 82 17.13 -30.36 -2.49
CA GLY A 82 17.32 -31.56 -1.67
C GLY A 82 16.34 -31.66 -0.47
N PRO A 83 16.45 -32.71 0.35
CA PRO A 83 15.51 -32.94 1.45
C PRO A 83 15.51 -31.83 2.51
N LYS A 84 16.70 -31.34 2.89
CA LYS A 84 16.84 -30.26 3.89
C LYS A 84 16.29 -28.94 3.38
N GLY A 85 16.59 -28.57 2.13
CA GLY A 85 16.08 -27.33 1.54
C GLY A 85 14.57 -27.36 1.40
N ARG A 86 13.96 -28.47 0.96
CA ARG A 86 12.49 -28.62 0.92
C ARG A 86 11.83 -28.49 2.30
N GLN A 87 12.43 -29.04 3.36
CA GLN A 87 11.91 -28.88 4.72
C GLN A 87 12.02 -27.44 5.22
N ALA A 88 13.14 -26.76 4.92
CA ALA A 88 13.30 -25.34 5.19
C ALA A 88 12.27 -24.51 4.42
N TYR A 89 11.94 -24.93 3.20
CA TYR A 89 10.95 -24.27 2.34
C TYR A 89 9.55 -24.28 2.94
N LEU A 90 9.13 -25.39 3.56
CA LEU A 90 7.85 -25.42 4.30
C LEU A 90 7.80 -24.38 5.42
N THR A 91 8.93 -24.16 6.11
CA THR A 91 9.02 -23.14 7.17
C THR A 91 9.04 -21.73 6.58
N TYR A 92 9.73 -21.55 5.45
CA TYR A 92 9.72 -20.30 4.70
C TYR A 92 8.29 -19.91 4.28
N LEU A 93 7.51 -20.84 3.73
CA LEU A 93 6.13 -20.57 3.28
C LEU A 93 5.23 -20.10 4.42
N PHE A 94 5.44 -20.60 5.64
CA PHE A 94 4.73 -20.11 6.82
C PHE A 94 5.04 -18.63 7.10
N TYR A 95 6.32 -18.24 7.03
CA TYR A 95 6.70 -16.85 7.18
C TYR A 95 6.23 -15.98 6.00
N ASP A 96 6.17 -16.54 4.79
CA ASP A 96 5.75 -15.82 3.59
C ASP A 96 4.28 -15.43 3.67
N VAL A 97 3.41 -16.35 4.13
CA VAL A 97 2.00 -16.05 4.40
C VAL A 97 1.85 -14.90 5.41
N ILE A 98 2.61 -14.91 6.50
CA ILE A 98 2.55 -13.82 7.50
C ILE A 98 3.08 -12.52 6.90
N PHE A 99 4.15 -12.57 6.11
CA PHE A 99 4.71 -11.42 5.42
C PHE A 99 3.70 -10.80 4.44
N VAL A 100 3.05 -11.61 3.61
CA VAL A 100 2.03 -11.18 2.65
C VAL A 100 0.86 -10.51 3.36
N LEU A 101 0.33 -11.12 4.42
CA LEU A 101 -0.79 -10.54 5.16
C LEU A 101 -0.40 -9.22 5.84
N SER A 102 0.80 -9.17 6.42
CA SER A 102 1.28 -7.98 7.15
C SER A 102 1.70 -6.84 6.22
N ARG A 103 2.35 -7.11 5.07
CA ARG A 103 2.76 -6.08 4.09
C ARG A 103 1.58 -5.46 3.35
N THR A 104 0.51 -6.21 3.17
CA THR A 104 -0.66 -5.74 2.40
C THR A 104 -1.33 -4.57 3.10
N ILE A 105 -1.38 -4.57 4.43
CA ILE A 105 -2.00 -3.53 5.25
C ILE A 105 -1.42 -2.13 4.97
N PRO A 106 -0.11 -1.87 5.18
CA PRO A 106 0.47 -0.55 4.94
C PRO A 106 0.40 -0.16 3.46
N ILE A 107 0.57 -1.10 2.52
CA ILE A 107 0.43 -0.82 1.07
C ILE A 107 -0.98 -0.31 0.76
N THR A 108 -2.01 -1.01 1.25
CA THR A 108 -3.40 -0.61 1.04
C THR A 108 -3.71 0.76 1.65
N VAL A 109 -3.26 1.02 2.89
CA VAL A 109 -3.48 2.32 3.53
C VAL A 109 -2.76 3.45 2.79
N LEU A 110 -1.51 3.25 2.38
CA LEU A 110 -0.75 4.26 1.63
C LEU A 110 -1.44 4.60 0.30
N CYS A 111 -1.83 3.58 -0.48
CA CYS A 111 -2.54 3.78 -1.73
C CYS A 111 -3.88 4.50 -1.52
N SER A 112 -4.70 4.09 -0.55
CA SER A 112 -5.97 4.76 -0.28
C SER A 112 -5.80 6.19 0.23
N TYR A 113 -4.82 6.43 1.11
CA TYR A 113 -4.57 7.75 1.70
C TYR A 113 -4.08 8.75 0.65
N ALA A 114 -3.14 8.34 -0.22
CA ALA A 114 -2.59 9.18 -1.28
C ALA A 114 -3.65 9.74 -2.23
N TYR A 115 -4.65 8.93 -2.57
CA TYR A 115 -5.73 9.32 -3.48
C TYR A 115 -6.92 10.00 -2.78
N LYS A 116 -6.86 10.24 -1.46
CA LYS A 116 -7.98 10.82 -0.70
C LYS A 116 -8.41 12.20 -1.21
N LYS A 117 -7.45 13.04 -1.60
CA LYS A 117 -7.70 14.38 -2.17
C LYS A 117 -7.92 14.35 -3.69
N ALA A 118 -7.65 13.23 -4.36
CA ALA A 118 -7.82 13.10 -5.80
C ALA A 118 -9.31 12.97 -6.20
N PRO A 119 -9.72 13.40 -7.40
CA PRO A 119 -11.06 13.16 -7.93
C PRO A 119 -11.41 11.68 -7.94
N GLU A 120 -12.67 11.34 -7.67
CA GLU A 120 -13.12 9.95 -7.56
C GLU A 120 -12.87 9.13 -8.84
N ALA A 121 -12.90 9.76 -10.01
CA ALA A 121 -12.70 9.09 -11.29
C ALA A 121 -11.33 8.42 -11.41
N ILE A 122 -10.28 8.98 -10.78
CA ILE A 122 -8.90 8.53 -10.91
C ILE A 122 -8.40 7.70 -9.72
N ARG A 123 -9.26 7.37 -8.76
CA ARG A 123 -8.89 6.54 -7.61
C ARG A 123 -8.86 5.07 -8.05
N PRO A 124 -7.72 4.36 -7.97
CA PRO A 124 -7.62 2.98 -8.44
C PRO A 124 -8.29 1.94 -7.52
N GLY A 125 -8.64 2.33 -6.29
CA GLY A 125 -9.17 1.42 -5.27
C GLY A 125 -8.11 0.53 -4.64
N VAL A 126 -8.55 -0.42 -3.82
CA VAL A 126 -7.66 -1.37 -3.09
C VAL A 126 -7.62 -2.76 -3.70
N TRP A 127 -8.42 -3.01 -4.73
CA TRP A 127 -8.64 -4.34 -5.28
C TRP A 127 -7.38 -4.94 -5.91
N ILE A 128 -6.48 -4.14 -6.49
CA ILE A 128 -5.22 -4.64 -7.06
C ILE A 128 -4.25 -5.12 -5.96
N PRO A 129 -3.94 -4.34 -4.91
CA PRO A 129 -3.19 -4.85 -3.76
C PRO A 129 -3.81 -6.10 -3.11
N MET A 130 -5.15 -6.14 -2.99
CA MET A 130 -5.85 -7.32 -2.45
C MET A 130 -5.72 -8.54 -3.37
N LEU A 131 -5.83 -8.34 -4.68
CA LEU A 131 -5.65 -9.39 -5.67
C LEU A 131 -4.22 -9.93 -5.62
N ASN A 132 -3.22 -9.04 -5.53
CA ASN A 132 -1.83 -9.47 -5.38
C ASN A 132 -1.64 -10.35 -4.14
N ALA A 133 -2.14 -9.92 -2.98
CA ALA A 133 -2.07 -10.71 -1.76
C ALA A 133 -2.78 -12.06 -1.88
N ALA A 134 -3.95 -12.10 -2.52
CA ALA A 134 -4.67 -13.35 -2.76
C ALA A 134 -3.87 -14.31 -3.67
N VAL A 135 -3.23 -13.80 -4.72
CA VAL A 135 -2.42 -14.60 -5.63
C VAL A 135 -1.15 -15.11 -4.93
N ASP A 136 -0.49 -14.31 -4.08
CA ASP A 136 0.64 -14.76 -3.25
C ASP A 136 0.24 -15.89 -2.29
N LEU A 137 -0.95 -15.80 -1.68
CA LEU A 137 -1.43 -16.86 -0.77
C LEU A 137 -1.74 -18.16 -1.52
N VAL A 138 -2.33 -18.05 -2.72
CA VAL A 138 -2.57 -19.22 -3.58
C VAL A 138 -1.25 -19.84 -4.03
N GLU A 139 -0.27 -19.03 -4.41
CA GLU A 139 1.07 -19.50 -4.74
C GLU A 139 1.70 -20.28 -3.58
N SER A 140 1.77 -19.67 -2.40
CA SER A 140 2.31 -20.30 -1.19
C SER A 140 1.64 -21.64 -0.90
N PHE A 141 0.31 -21.71 -1.08
CA PHE A 141 -0.45 -22.95 -0.91
C PHE A 141 -0.09 -24.01 -1.97
N LEU A 142 0.04 -23.63 -3.25
CA LEU A 142 0.40 -24.56 -4.32
C LEU A 142 1.81 -25.14 -4.11
N ILE A 143 2.78 -24.29 -3.75
CA ILE A 143 4.15 -24.73 -3.44
C ILE A 143 4.13 -25.65 -2.21
N PHE A 144 3.34 -25.34 -1.18
CA PHE A 144 3.16 -26.23 -0.03
C PHE A 144 2.65 -27.62 -0.45
N VAL A 145 1.62 -27.68 -1.29
CA VAL A 145 1.10 -28.96 -1.79
C VAL A 145 2.16 -29.72 -2.58
N LEU A 146 2.85 -29.06 -3.51
CA LEU A 146 3.94 -29.66 -4.31
C LEU A 146 5.06 -30.23 -3.43
N LEU A 147 5.47 -29.51 -2.39
CA LEU A 147 6.50 -29.97 -1.44
C LEU A 147 6.07 -31.21 -0.67
N ASN A 148 4.79 -31.33 -0.30
CA ASN A 148 4.28 -32.48 0.46
C ASN A 148 4.09 -33.74 -0.39
N ILE A 149 3.82 -33.60 -1.69
CA ILE A 149 3.68 -34.75 -2.59
C ILE A 149 5.00 -35.15 -3.27
N PHE A 150 6.03 -34.31 -3.18
CA PHE A 150 7.34 -34.55 -3.79
C PHE A 150 7.94 -35.90 -3.33
N PRO A 151 8.51 -36.73 -4.23
CA PRO A 151 8.84 -36.47 -5.64
C PRO A 151 7.73 -36.82 -6.64
N THR A 152 6.51 -37.07 -6.20
CA THR A 152 5.39 -37.38 -7.09
C THR A 152 5.10 -36.17 -7.98
N ARG A 153 5.14 -36.37 -9.30
CA ARG A 153 4.84 -35.32 -10.27
C ARG A 153 3.36 -35.29 -10.61
N VAL A 154 2.77 -34.11 -10.54
CA VAL A 154 1.40 -33.83 -10.98
C VAL A 154 1.47 -32.64 -11.92
N GLU A 155 1.60 -32.90 -13.22
CA GLU A 155 1.90 -31.88 -14.22
C GLU A 155 0.88 -30.74 -14.25
N SER A 156 -0.41 -31.03 -14.03
CA SER A 156 -1.46 -30.00 -13.95
C SER A 156 -1.25 -29.04 -12.78
N LEU A 157 -0.77 -29.53 -11.64
CA LEU A 157 -0.47 -28.72 -10.45
C LEU A 157 0.81 -27.89 -10.66
N GLU A 158 1.82 -28.45 -11.31
CA GLU A 158 3.04 -27.75 -11.71
C GLU A 158 2.71 -26.60 -12.68
N TRP A 159 1.89 -26.83 -13.71
CA TRP A 159 1.41 -25.79 -14.61
C TRP A 159 0.61 -24.70 -13.90
N LEU A 160 -0.30 -25.08 -13.01
CA LEU A 160 -1.06 -24.11 -12.21
C LEU A 160 -0.12 -23.23 -11.38
N THR A 161 0.92 -23.82 -10.80
CA THR A 161 1.95 -23.10 -10.04
C THR A 161 2.71 -22.11 -10.91
N VAL A 162 3.11 -22.50 -12.13
CA VAL A 162 3.74 -21.59 -13.11
C VAL A 162 2.85 -20.37 -13.37
N TYR A 163 1.58 -20.59 -13.73
CA TYR A 163 0.66 -19.49 -14.05
C TYR A 163 0.40 -18.58 -12.85
N VAL A 164 0.28 -19.14 -11.65
CA VAL A 164 0.08 -18.36 -10.43
C VAL A 164 1.32 -17.53 -10.08
N ILE A 165 2.54 -18.07 -10.21
CA ILE A 165 3.78 -17.30 -10.02
C ILE A 165 3.86 -16.14 -11.03
N GLN A 166 3.54 -16.39 -12.31
CA GLN A 166 3.53 -15.34 -13.33
C GLN A 166 2.48 -14.26 -13.03
N LEU A 167 1.28 -14.66 -12.62
CA LEU A 167 0.21 -13.74 -12.22
C LEU A 167 0.59 -12.93 -10.97
N LYS A 168 1.28 -13.54 -10.01
CA LYS A 168 1.83 -12.86 -8.84
C LYS A 168 2.76 -11.74 -9.28
N TRP A 169 3.71 -12.02 -10.17
CA TRP A 169 4.64 -11.00 -10.64
C TRP A 169 3.96 -9.88 -11.42
N LEU A 170 2.94 -10.21 -12.23
CA LEU A 170 2.14 -9.20 -12.94
C LEU A 170 1.38 -8.29 -11.96
N THR A 171 0.68 -8.88 -11.00
CA THR A 171 -0.09 -8.13 -9.99
C THR A 171 0.84 -7.34 -9.07
N PHE A 172 2.02 -7.87 -8.73
CA PHE A 172 3.03 -7.19 -7.92
C PHE A 172 3.58 -5.96 -8.63
N LYS A 173 3.99 -6.10 -9.90
CA LYS A 173 4.43 -4.97 -10.75
C LYS A 173 3.35 -3.90 -10.85
N THR A 174 2.09 -4.31 -11.00
CA THR A 174 0.94 -3.39 -11.06
C THR A 174 0.72 -2.68 -9.72
N THR A 175 0.77 -3.39 -8.59
CA THR A 175 0.69 -2.78 -7.26
C THR A 175 1.82 -1.78 -7.02
N MET A 176 3.05 -2.11 -7.42
CA MET A 176 4.19 -1.19 -7.32
C MET A 176 3.99 0.05 -8.20
N ALA A 177 3.53 -0.10 -9.44
CA ALA A 177 3.21 1.03 -10.31
C ALA A 177 2.15 1.94 -9.68
N ILE A 178 1.08 1.37 -9.12
CA ILE A 178 0.05 2.15 -8.41
C ILE A 178 0.64 2.88 -7.21
N LEU A 179 1.51 2.23 -6.43
CA LEU A 179 2.15 2.85 -5.26
C LEU A 179 3.05 4.03 -5.67
N PHE A 180 3.81 3.91 -6.76
CA PHE A 180 4.60 5.03 -7.29
C PHE A 180 3.71 6.16 -7.80
N ILE A 181 2.67 5.85 -8.58
CA ILE A 181 1.71 6.87 -9.05
C ILE A 181 1.01 7.53 -7.86
N ALA A 182 0.64 6.76 -6.83
CA ALA A 182 0.05 7.25 -5.59
C ALA A 182 0.96 8.28 -4.92
N LEU A 183 2.27 8.04 -4.86
CA LEU A 183 3.23 8.99 -4.31
C LEU A 183 3.21 10.33 -5.07
N PHE A 184 3.22 10.30 -6.41
CA PHE A 184 3.11 11.51 -7.23
C PHE A 184 1.77 12.23 -7.04
N VAL A 185 0.67 11.50 -6.98
CA VAL A 185 -0.68 12.04 -6.74
C VAL A 185 -0.76 12.69 -5.36
N ALA A 186 -0.21 12.05 -4.33
CA ALA A 186 -0.15 12.60 -2.97
C ALA A 186 0.63 13.90 -2.92
N ILE A 187 1.78 13.98 -3.60
CA ILE A 187 2.58 15.20 -3.71
C ILE A 187 1.79 16.28 -4.45
N TYR A 188 1.22 15.96 -5.62
CA TYR A 188 0.50 16.92 -6.46
C TYR A 188 -0.73 17.50 -5.75
N TYR A 189 -1.67 16.66 -5.30
CA TYR A 189 -2.90 17.12 -4.64
C TYR A 189 -2.66 17.57 -3.20
N GLY A 190 -1.63 17.03 -2.53
CA GLY A 190 -1.20 17.51 -1.22
C GLY A 190 -0.72 18.95 -1.29
N PHE A 191 0.20 19.24 -2.22
CA PHE A 191 0.75 20.58 -2.42
C PHE A 191 -0.32 21.58 -2.89
N HIS A 192 -1.14 21.21 -3.88
CA HIS A 192 -2.23 22.08 -4.34
C HIS A 192 -3.28 22.32 -3.26
N GLY A 193 -3.55 21.32 -2.41
CA GLY A 193 -4.41 21.49 -1.24
C GLY A 193 -3.83 22.50 -0.25
N LEU A 194 -2.56 22.38 0.09
CA LEU A 194 -1.88 23.32 1.00
C LEU A 194 -1.85 24.75 0.43
N LEU A 195 -1.61 24.90 -0.88
CA LEU A 195 -1.69 26.19 -1.54
C LEU A 195 -3.11 26.78 -1.49
N ALA A 196 -4.13 25.99 -1.80
CA ALA A 196 -5.52 26.42 -1.72
C ALA A 196 -5.90 26.86 -0.29
N ASP A 197 -5.52 26.06 0.71
CA ASP A 197 -5.77 26.36 2.12
C ASP A 197 -5.04 27.63 2.57
N SER A 198 -3.81 27.88 2.08
CA SER A 198 -3.05 29.10 2.38
C SER A 198 -3.70 30.37 1.79
N VAL A 199 -4.21 30.29 0.55
CA VAL A 199 -4.89 31.41 -0.10
C VAL A 199 -6.24 31.71 0.57
N LEU A 200 -6.96 30.67 1.00
CA LEU A 200 -8.20 30.83 1.76
C LEU A 200 -7.93 31.46 3.13
N MET A 201 -6.89 31.03 3.84
CA MET A 201 -6.46 31.66 5.10
C MET A 201 -6.15 33.15 4.95
N ASP A 202 -5.52 33.57 3.85
CA ASP A 202 -5.23 34.98 3.62
C ASP A 202 -6.48 35.80 3.32
N LYS A 203 -7.44 35.23 2.56
CA LYS A 203 -8.76 35.86 2.35
C LYS A 203 -9.55 36.00 3.66
N ASP A 204 -9.55 34.97 4.50
CA ASP A 204 -10.24 34.99 5.78
C ASP A 204 -9.59 35.98 6.76
N ARG A 205 -8.24 36.08 6.75
CA ARG A 205 -7.50 37.10 7.50
C ARG A 205 -7.80 38.52 7.02
N ALA A 206 -7.91 38.73 5.70
CA ALA A 206 -8.29 40.03 5.14
C ALA A 206 -9.71 40.41 5.55
N ALA A 207 -10.68 39.50 5.40
CA ALA A 207 -12.07 39.71 5.81
C ALA A 207 -12.19 39.99 7.32
N ALA A 208 -11.42 39.30 8.16
CA ALA A 208 -11.38 39.55 9.60
C ALA A 208 -10.86 40.96 9.95
N ARG A 209 -9.81 41.43 9.24
CA ARG A 209 -9.27 42.79 9.40
C ARG A 209 -10.29 43.85 9.02
N ASP A 210 -10.98 43.67 7.90
CA ASP A 210 -12.01 44.60 7.43
C ASP A 210 -13.18 44.69 8.41
N ASN A 211 -13.57 43.56 9.01
CA ASN A 211 -14.64 43.53 9.98
C ASN A 211 -14.25 44.27 11.29
N ILE A 212 -13.01 44.09 11.76
CA ILE A 212 -12.48 44.83 12.92
C ILE A 212 -12.42 46.33 12.64
N GLN A 213 -11.94 46.76 11.46
CA GLN A 213 -11.89 48.17 11.08
C GLN A 213 -13.30 48.78 11.03
N ASN A 214 -14.28 48.08 10.46
CA ASN A 214 -15.67 48.52 10.42
C ASN A 214 -16.27 48.67 11.83
N VAL A 215 -15.99 47.76 12.76
CA VAL A 215 -16.44 47.87 14.15
C VAL A 215 -15.77 49.06 14.84
N LEU A 216 -14.47 49.25 14.67
CA LEU A 216 -13.74 50.38 15.23
C LEU A 216 -14.28 51.72 14.70
N GLN A 217 -14.50 51.84 13.39
CA GLN A 217 -15.09 53.04 12.78
C GLN A 217 -16.51 53.32 13.29
N LYS A 218 -17.37 52.30 13.38
CA LYS A 218 -18.72 52.45 13.98
C LYS A 218 -18.64 52.87 15.44
N SER A 219 -17.70 52.34 16.22
CA SER A 219 -17.49 52.73 17.61
C SER A 219 -16.97 54.17 17.76
N ALA A 220 -16.12 54.63 16.83
CA ALA A 220 -15.59 55.98 16.80
C ALA A 220 -16.68 56.98 16.39
N ALA A 221 -17.48 56.65 15.37
CA ALA A 221 -18.62 57.46 14.93
C ALA A 221 -19.68 57.63 16.04
N ARG A 222 -19.98 56.55 16.79
CA ARG A 222 -20.88 56.62 17.96
C ARG A 222 -20.33 57.52 19.06
N ARG A 223 -19.02 57.46 19.34
CA ARG A 223 -18.37 58.34 20.32
C ARG A 223 -18.37 59.80 19.89
N ALA A 224 -18.11 60.07 18.60
CA ALA A 224 -18.16 61.42 18.04
C ALA A 224 -19.58 62.00 18.10
N ALA A 225 -20.60 61.20 17.75
CA ALA A 225 -22.00 61.60 17.82
C ALA A 225 -22.45 61.92 19.26
N ALA A 226 -22.02 61.12 20.24
CA ALA A 226 -22.26 61.38 21.66
C ALA A 226 -21.60 62.69 22.13
N ALA A 227 -20.36 62.96 21.70
CA ALA A 227 -19.64 64.19 22.04
C ALA A 227 -20.24 65.47 21.39
N THR A 228 -20.94 65.35 20.26
CA THR A 228 -21.68 66.47 19.64
C THR A 228 -23.08 66.69 20.22
N GLY A 229 -23.67 65.68 20.88
CA GLY A 229 -24.94 65.83 21.60
C GLY A 229 -24.82 66.70 22.84
N ASP A 230 -23.68 66.62 23.53
CA ASP A 230 -23.40 67.34 24.78
C ASP A 230 -23.10 68.84 24.59
N LYS A 231 -22.96 69.32 23.35
CA LYS A 231 -22.69 70.74 23.03
C LYS A 231 -23.93 71.54 22.60
N LYS A 232 -25.12 70.92 22.55
CA LYS A 232 -26.36 71.61 22.15
C LYS A 232 -27.26 72.05 23.30
N ASP A 233 -26.95 71.66 24.54
CA ASP A 233 -27.73 71.98 25.73
C ASP A 233 -27.00 72.92 26.72
N SER A 234 -26.04 73.73 26.23
CA SER A 234 -25.41 74.83 27.00
C SER A 234 -25.74 76.19 26.43
#